data_AF-X1BGR8-F1
#
_entry.id   AF-X1BGR8-F1
#
_cell.length_a   1.000
_cell.length_b   1.000
_cell.length_c   1.000
_cell.angle_alpha   90.00
_cell.angle_beta   90.00
_cell.angle_gamma   90.00
#
_symmetry.space_group_name_H-M   'P 1'
#
loop_
_entity.id
_entity.type
_entity.pdbx_description
1 polymer ?
#
loop_
_entity_poly.entity_id
_entity_poly.type
_entity_poly.pdbx_seq_one_letter_code
_entity_poly.pdbx_strand_id
1 'polypeptide(L)'
;KHPATLEFFHARKVLKSGLRSQCKICDRKDQATYRKTQQGKLNHNLSAAKRRKTIAGHLRNIFGNILYRCGNIKCRAYKYYGGRGIQNKFKSSDEFVDYVINVLKVDPRGLQIDRIDNNGHYEKGNIRFVTCKENCNNKRRQ
;
A
#
# COMPACT_ATOMS: atom_id res chain seq x y z
N LYS A 1 -33.18 -16.05 10.71
CA LYS A 1 -33.02 -15.97 9.22
C LYS A 1 -33.17 -14.51 8.82
N HIS A 2 -32.31 -13.95 7.96
CA HIS A 2 -32.41 -12.54 7.57
C HIS A 2 -33.47 -12.33 6.47
N PRO A 3 -34.19 -11.20 6.45
CA PRO A 3 -35.09 -10.83 5.35
C PRO A 3 -34.35 -10.75 4.01
N ALA A 4 -34.96 -11.25 2.95
CA ALA A 4 -34.39 -11.25 1.59
C ALA A 4 -34.42 -9.86 0.95
N THR A 5 -33.59 -8.95 1.47
CA THR A 5 -33.48 -7.56 0.99
C THR A 5 -32.02 -7.21 0.68
N LEU A 6 -31.81 -6.12 -0.08
CA LEU A 6 -30.47 -5.58 -0.36
C LEU A 6 -29.73 -5.09 0.88
N GLU A 7 -30.42 -4.90 2.00
CA GLU A 7 -29.80 -4.62 3.29
C GLU A 7 -28.96 -5.82 3.75
N PHE A 8 -29.52 -7.03 3.68
CA PHE A 8 -28.90 -8.25 4.21
C PHE A 8 -28.23 -9.13 3.17
N PHE A 9 -28.51 -8.94 1.88
CA PHE A 9 -27.96 -9.75 0.78
C PHE A 9 -27.32 -8.88 -0.29
N HIS A 10 -26.32 -9.43 -0.98
CA HIS A 10 -25.70 -8.75 -2.12
C HIS A 10 -26.57 -8.88 -3.36
N ALA A 11 -26.58 -7.83 -4.20
CA ALA A 11 -27.21 -7.91 -5.51
C ALA A 11 -26.55 -8.98 -6.39
N ARG A 12 -27.38 -9.70 -7.15
CA ARG A 12 -26.94 -10.64 -8.19
C ARG A 12 -27.77 -10.40 -9.44
N LYS A 13 -27.15 -9.70 -10.40
CA LYS A 13 -27.79 -9.25 -11.66
C LYS A 13 -28.34 -10.39 -12.53
N VAL A 14 -27.89 -11.63 -12.31
CA VAL A 14 -28.26 -12.81 -13.11
C VAL A 14 -29.35 -13.69 -12.50
N LEU A 15 -29.86 -13.36 -11.31
CA LEU A 15 -30.91 -14.15 -10.66
C LEU A 15 -32.27 -13.44 -10.71
N LYS A 16 -33.36 -14.23 -10.79
CA LYS A 16 -34.74 -13.74 -10.80
C LYS A 16 -35.10 -12.87 -9.59
N SER A 17 -34.55 -13.19 -8.41
CA SER A 17 -34.74 -12.40 -7.18
C SER A 17 -33.84 -11.16 -7.11
N GLY A 18 -32.86 -11.02 -8.01
CA GLY A 18 -31.87 -9.96 -7.96
C GLY A 18 -30.90 -10.04 -6.77
N LEU A 19 -30.98 -11.08 -5.92
CA LEU A 19 -30.20 -11.22 -4.68
C LEU A 19 -29.39 -12.53 -4.67
N ARG A 20 -28.20 -12.50 -4.05
CA ARG A 20 -27.43 -13.71 -3.73
C ARG A 20 -28.14 -14.56 -2.67
N SER A 21 -27.87 -15.87 -2.65
CA SER A 21 -28.38 -16.80 -1.64
C SER A 21 -27.67 -16.67 -0.28
N GLN A 22 -26.41 -16.21 -0.27
CA GLN A 22 -25.62 -15.99 0.94
C GLN A 22 -25.89 -14.60 1.52
N CYS A 23 -26.18 -14.53 2.82
CA CYS A 23 -26.32 -13.26 3.52
C CYS A 23 -24.95 -12.54 3.65
N LYS A 24 -24.92 -11.20 3.71
CA LYS A 24 -23.68 -10.41 3.82
C LYS A 24 -22.84 -10.77 5.05
N ILE A 25 -23.50 -11.08 6.18
CA ILE A 25 -22.83 -11.48 7.42
C ILE A 25 -22.18 -12.87 7.25
N CYS A 26 -22.92 -13.79 6.65
CA CYS A 26 -22.52 -15.16 6.37
C CYS A 26 -21.32 -15.15 5.40
N ASP A 27 -21.44 -14.41 4.28
CA ASP A 27 -20.36 -14.23 3.31
C ASP A 27 -19.11 -13.64 3.96
N ARG A 28 -19.25 -12.61 4.80
CA ARG A 28 -18.09 -12.04 5.52
C ARG A 28 -17.39 -13.06 6.41
N LYS A 29 -18.15 -13.91 7.13
CA LYS A 29 -17.60 -14.98 7.97
C LYS A 29 -16.86 -16.01 7.11
N ASP A 30 -17.47 -16.46 6.03
CA ASP A 30 -16.87 -17.44 5.10
C ASP A 30 -15.60 -16.89 4.45
N GLN A 31 -15.63 -15.63 4.01
CA GLN A 31 -14.47 -14.94 3.47
C GLN A 31 -13.36 -14.80 4.51
N ALA A 32 -13.69 -14.50 5.78
CA ALA A 32 -12.71 -14.43 6.86
C ALA A 32 -12.06 -15.80 7.13
N THR A 33 -12.85 -16.88 7.09
CA THR A 33 -12.35 -18.26 7.20
C THR A 33 -11.47 -18.62 6.00
N TYR A 34 -11.94 -18.37 4.78
CA TYR A 34 -11.21 -18.63 3.54
C TYR A 34 -9.83 -17.94 3.53
N ARG A 35 -9.75 -16.66 3.92
CA ARG A 35 -8.48 -15.92 3.98
C ARG A 35 -7.44 -16.54 4.93
N LYS A 36 -7.86 -17.33 5.92
CA LYS A 36 -6.95 -18.02 6.85
C LYS A 36 -6.42 -19.34 6.29
N THR A 37 -7.10 -19.93 5.30
CA THR A 37 -6.65 -21.15 4.62
C THR A 37 -5.35 -20.91 3.85
N GLN A 38 -4.60 -21.98 3.57
CA GLN A 38 -3.38 -21.89 2.76
C GLN A 38 -3.68 -21.33 1.36
N GLN A 39 -4.77 -21.78 0.73
CA GLN A 39 -5.19 -21.29 -0.57
C GLN A 39 -5.54 -19.79 -0.55
N GLY A 40 -6.29 -19.35 0.46
CA GLY A 40 -6.64 -17.94 0.61
C GLY A 40 -5.42 -17.04 0.77
N LYS A 41 -4.45 -17.46 1.59
CA LYS A 41 -3.15 -16.77 1.74
C LYS A 41 -2.36 -16.75 0.44
N LEU A 42 -2.28 -17.88 -0.27
CA LEU A 42 -1.61 -17.98 -1.57
C LEU A 42 -2.23 -17.01 -2.59
N ASN A 43 -3.55 -17.02 -2.74
CA ASN A 43 -4.25 -16.15 -3.67
C ASN A 43 -4.08 -14.66 -3.33
N HIS A 44 -4.09 -14.32 -2.03
CA HIS A 44 -3.79 -12.96 -1.59
C HIS A 44 -2.37 -12.53 -2.00
N ASN A 45 -1.38 -13.38 -1.76
CA ASN A 45 0.01 -13.11 -2.11
C ASN A 45 0.21 -12.97 -3.62
N LEU A 46 -0.40 -13.83 -4.42
CA LEU A 46 -0.37 -13.77 -5.88
C LEU A 46 -0.98 -12.46 -6.41
N SER A 47 -2.14 -12.06 -5.88
CA SER A 47 -2.77 -10.79 -6.23
C SER A 47 -1.89 -9.59 -5.87
N ALA A 48 -1.30 -9.61 -4.67
CA ALA A 48 -0.38 -8.57 -4.22
C ALA A 48 0.89 -8.50 -5.08
N ALA A 49 1.47 -9.66 -5.46
CA ALA A 49 2.62 -9.75 -6.35
C ALA A 49 2.30 -9.19 -7.75
N LYS A 50 1.13 -9.56 -8.32
CA LYS A 50 0.66 -9.04 -9.61
C LYS A 50 0.57 -7.51 -9.61
N ARG A 51 -0.02 -6.93 -8.56
CA ARG A 51 -0.10 -5.46 -8.41
C ARG A 51 1.28 -4.80 -8.35
N ARG A 52 2.19 -5.35 -7.53
CA ARG A 52 3.55 -4.80 -7.34
C ARG A 52 4.45 -4.90 -8.57
N LYS A 53 4.08 -5.71 -9.57
CA LYS A 53 4.80 -5.82 -10.86
C LYS A 53 4.66 -4.56 -11.72
N THR A 54 3.56 -3.81 -11.57
CA THR A 54 3.34 -2.53 -12.27
C THR A 54 4.10 -1.39 -11.57
N ILE A 55 4.56 -0.39 -12.33
CA ILE A 55 5.25 0.79 -11.77
C ILE A 55 4.34 1.48 -10.74
N ALA A 56 3.09 1.79 -11.09
CA ALA A 56 2.14 2.43 -10.18
C ALA A 56 1.86 1.58 -8.93
N GLY A 57 1.69 0.26 -9.07
CA GLY A 57 1.47 -0.62 -7.93
C GLY A 57 2.70 -0.74 -7.01
N HIS A 58 3.90 -0.70 -7.58
CA HIS A 58 5.16 -0.63 -6.84
C HIS A 58 5.27 0.68 -6.05
N LEU A 59 5.01 1.83 -6.69
CA LEU A 59 5.02 3.14 -6.05
C LEU A 59 3.99 3.24 -4.93
N ARG A 60 2.76 2.74 -5.12
CA ARG A 60 1.75 2.69 -4.04
C ARG A 60 2.20 1.82 -2.85
N ASN A 61 2.97 0.76 -3.11
CA ASN A 61 3.56 -0.06 -2.05
C ASN A 61 4.66 0.71 -1.29
N ILE A 62 5.51 1.46 -1.99
CA ILE A 62 6.49 2.38 -1.38
C ILE A 62 5.78 3.43 -0.54
N PHE A 63 4.75 4.08 -1.06
CA PHE A 63 3.95 5.07 -0.37
C PHE A 63 3.35 4.53 0.95
N GLY A 64 2.77 3.33 0.91
CA GLY A 64 2.29 2.65 2.11
C GLY A 64 3.38 2.42 3.16
N ASN A 65 4.60 2.07 2.73
CA ASN A 65 5.74 1.91 3.63
C ASN A 65 6.20 3.26 4.24
N ILE A 66 6.13 4.36 3.48
CA ILE A 66 6.40 5.71 4.00
C ILE A 66 5.41 6.02 5.14
N LEU A 67 4.11 5.89 4.88
CA LEU A 67 3.08 6.13 5.89
C LEU A 67 3.28 5.26 7.13
N TYR A 68 3.60 3.98 6.94
CA TYR A 68 3.83 3.05 8.04
C TYR A 68 5.00 3.45 8.93
N ARG A 69 6.18 3.78 8.35
CA ARG A 69 7.36 4.15 9.15
C ARG A 69 7.27 5.55 9.77
N CYS A 70 6.51 6.47 9.17
CA CYS A 70 6.31 7.82 9.69
C CYS A 70 5.18 7.89 10.73
N GLY A 71 4.09 7.14 10.56
CA GLY A 71 2.87 7.29 11.35
C GLY A 71 2.63 6.21 12.41
N ASN A 72 3.36 5.09 12.39
CA ASN A 72 3.09 3.99 13.31
C ASN A 72 4.26 3.72 14.27
N ILE A 73 4.04 3.99 15.55
CA ILE A 73 5.03 3.76 16.62
C ILE A 73 5.45 2.29 16.76
N LYS A 74 4.61 1.34 16.33
CA LYS A 74 4.94 -0.10 16.31
C LYS A 74 5.87 -0.48 15.15
N CYS A 75 6.11 0.42 14.20
CA CYS A 75 7.09 0.18 13.16
C CYS A 75 8.50 0.18 13.76
N ARG A 76 9.29 -0.87 13.55
CA ARG A 76 10.70 -0.94 14.00
C ARG A 76 11.53 0.26 13.54
N ALA A 77 11.20 0.80 12.36
CA ALA A 77 11.90 1.96 11.80
C ALA A 77 11.40 3.30 12.37
N TYR A 78 10.29 3.34 13.10
CA TYR A 78 9.64 4.58 13.53
C TYR A 78 10.60 5.58 14.17
N LYS A 79 11.46 5.11 15.08
CA LYS A 79 12.46 5.95 15.77
C LYS A 79 13.39 6.74 14.84
N TYR A 80 13.61 6.26 13.62
CA TYR A 80 14.45 6.93 12.61
C TYR A 80 13.67 7.84 11.66
N TYR A 81 12.34 7.79 11.72
CA TYR A 81 11.43 8.54 10.86
C TYR A 81 10.41 9.31 11.70
N GLY A 82 9.24 8.72 11.98
CA GLY A 82 8.19 9.38 12.74
C GLY A 82 8.64 9.88 14.12
N GLY A 83 9.50 9.13 14.81
CA GLY A 83 10.09 9.53 16.10
C GLY A 83 11.02 10.74 16.03
N ARG A 84 11.46 11.14 14.84
CA ARG A 84 12.21 12.39 14.56
C ARG A 84 11.31 13.52 14.07
N GLY A 85 9.98 13.34 14.04
CA GLY A 85 9.03 14.32 13.49
C GLY A 85 8.92 14.28 11.96
N ILE A 86 9.51 13.28 11.29
CA ILE A 86 9.45 13.20 9.83
C ILE A 86 8.08 12.68 9.38
N GLN A 87 7.45 13.42 8.46
CA GLN A 87 6.14 13.13 7.93
C GLN A 87 6.14 12.87 6.41
N ASN A 88 5.02 12.36 5.93
CA ASN A 88 4.64 12.38 4.52
C ASN A 88 3.82 13.63 4.23
N LYS A 89 4.17 14.38 3.18
CA LYS A 89 3.44 15.59 2.77
C LYS A 89 2.62 15.42 1.48
N PHE A 90 2.68 14.27 0.83
CA PHE A 90 1.77 13.94 -0.28
C PHE A 90 0.37 13.65 0.25
N LYS A 91 -0.67 14.21 -0.37
CA LYS A 91 -2.08 14.10 0.03
C LYS A 91 -2.64 12.70 -0.20
N SER A 92 -2.18 12.02 -1.25
CA SER A 92 -2.65 10.69 -1.61
C SER A 92 -1.56 9.87 -2.29
N SER A 93 -1.80 8.55 -2.39
CA SER A 93 -0.91 7.68 -3.14
C SER A 93 -0.88 8.02 -4.64
N ASP A 94 -1.96 8.59 -5.18
CA ASP A 94 -2.03 8.96 -6.59
C ASP A 94 -1.21 10.22 -6.86
N GLU A 95 -1.23 11.21 -5.96
CA GLU A 95 -0.33 12.37 -6.05
C GLU A 95 1.15 11.95 -6.00
N PHE A 96 1.49 11.02 -5.11
CA PHE A 96 2.84 10.48 -5.03
C PHE A 96 3.24 9.75 -6.32
N VAL A 97 2.38 8.88 -6.85
CA VAL A 97 2.63 8.15 -8.10
C VAL A 97 2.80 9.11 -9.27
N ASP A 98 1.89 10.08 -9.41
CA ASP A 98 1.91 11.09 -10.46
C ASP A 98 3.20 11.91 -10.42
N TYR A 99 3.59 12.40 -9.24
CA TYR A 99 4.83 13.15 -9.07
C TYR A 99 6.07 12.33 -9.48
N VAL A 100 6.16 11.06 -9.08
CA VAL A 100 7.32 10.23 -9.43
C VAL A 100 7.37 9.92 -10.93
N ILE A 101 6.23 9.62 -11.56
CA ILE A 101 6.19 9.27 -12.98
C ILE A 101 6.39 10.51 -13.86
N ASN A 102 5.71 11.62 -13.57
CA ASN A 102 5.64 12.75 -14.49
C ASN A 102 6.68 13.83 -14.20
N VAL A 103 7.07 14.01 -12.92
CA VAL A 103 8.05 15.03 -12.54
C VAL A 103 9.44 14.44 -12.39
N LEU A 104 9.61 13.39 -11.57
CA LEU A 104 10.92 12.75 -11.42
C LEU A 104 11.30 11.91 -12.64
N LYS A 105 10.31 11.37 -13.37
CA LYS A 105 10.50 10.52 -14.55
C LYS A 105 11.41 9.33 -14.28
N VAL A 106 11.23 8.71 -13.10
CA VAL A 106 12.03 7.57 -12.64
C VAL A 106 11.20 6.28 -12.65
N ASP A 107 11.82 5.20 -13.13
CA ASP A 107 11.39 3.85 -12.83
C ASP A 107 11.94 3.41 -11.46
N PRO A 108 11.09 3.20 -10.44
CA PRO A 108 11.53 2.90 -9.08
C PRO A 108 12.03 1.45 -8.91
N ARG A 109 11.88 0.59 -9.93
CA ARG A 109 12.19 -0.84 -9.80
C ARG A 109 13.69 -1.05 -9.59
N GLY A 110 14.03 -1.79 -8.53
CA GLY A 110 15.43 -2.00 -8.14
C GLY A 110 16.07 -0.83 -7.38
N LEU A 111 15.34 0.26 -7.19
CA LEU A 111 15.79 1.44 -6.45
C LEU A 111 15.15 1.50 -5.07
N GLN A 112 15.75 2.31 -4.20
CA GLN A 112 15.26 2.63 -2.87
C GLN A 112 14.90 4.11 -2.83
N ILE A 113 13.74 4.41 -2.26
CA ILE A 113 13.38 5.79 -1.96
C ILE A 113 14.28 6.31 -0.83
N ASP A 114 14.88 7.46 -1.08
CA ASP A 114 15.73 8.21 -0.17
C ASP A 114 15.24 9.66 -0.09
N ARG A 115 15.67 10.38 0.95
CA ARG A 115 15.45 11.83 1.03
C ARG A 115 16.74 12.55 0.71
N ILE A 116 16.64 13.69 0.03
CA ILE A 116 17.81 14.49 -0.35
C ILE A 116 18.39 15.15 0.91
N ASP A 117 17.55 15.90 1.63
CA ASP A 117 17.75 16.30 3.01
C ASP A 117 17.16 15.24 3.94
N ASN A 118 18.03 14.63 4.73
CA ASN A 118 17.72 13.53 5.62
C ASN A 118 16.97 13.93 6.90
N ASN A 119 16.95 15.23 7.22
CA ASN A 119 16.14 15.81 8.28
C ASN A 119 14.76 16.27 7.77
N GLY A 120 14.62 16.51 6.46
CA GLY A 120 13.37 16.91 5.82
C GLY A 120 12.31 15.79 5.70
N HIS A 121 11.15 16.17 5.18
CA HIS A 121 9.99 15.30 5.04
C HIS A 121 10.00 14.51 3.71
N TYR A 122 9.09 13.54 3.58
CA TYR A 122 8.76 12.98 2.27
C TYR A 122 7.84 13.95 1.53
N GLU A 123 8.43 14.79 0.67
CA GLU A 123 7.74 15.83 -0.07
C GLU A 123 8.37 16.06 -1.45
N LYS A 124 7.66 16.80 -2.30
CA LYS A 124 8.14 17.20 -3.62
C LYS A 124 9.44 17.99 -3.46
N GLY A 125 10.47 17.64 -4.22
CA GLY A 125 11.80 18.25 -4.14
C GLY A 125 12.73 17.66 -3.07
N ASN A 126 12.23 16.86 -2.11
CA ASN A 126 13.07 16.22 -1.09
C ASN A 126 13.09 14.68 -1.18
N ILE A 127 12.61 14.10 -2.27
CA ILE A 127 12.69 12.65 -2.50
C ILE A 127 13.52 12.33 -3.74
N ARG A 128 14.26 11.24 -3.67
CA ARG A 128 14.98 10.65 -4.81
C ARG A 128 14.93 9.14 -4.74
N PHE A 129 15.26 8.50 -5.85
CA PHE A 129 15.41 7.05 -5.93
C PHE A 129 16.86 6.72 -6.22
N VAL A 130 17.47 5.92 -5.37
CA VAL A 130 18.90 5.57 -5.43
C VAL A 130 19.06 4.07 -5.36
N THR A 131 20.15 3.54 -5.90
CA THR A 131 20.50 2.14 -5.72
C THR A 131 20.82 1.84 -4.26
N CYS A 132 20.72 0.57 -3.86
CA CYS A 132 21.11 0.14 -2.51
C CYS A 132 22.56 0.52 -2.18
N LYS A 133 23.47 0.42 -3.16
CA LYS A 133 24.89 0.78 -3.02
C LYS A 133 25.07 2.26 -2.70
N GLU A 134 24.38 3.13 -3.44
CA GLU A 134 24.43 4.59 -3.21
C GLU A 134 23.85 4.95 -1.84
N ASN A 135 22.71 4.36 -1.45
CA ASN A 135 22.12 4.62 -0.14
C ASN A 135 23.07 4.22 1.01
N CYS A 136 23.72 3.07 0.91
CA CYS A 136 24.71 2.64 1.90
C CYS A 136 25.93 3.56 1.98
N ASN A 137 26.40 4.06 0.84
CA ASN A 137 27.51 5.02 0.80
C ASN A 137 27.12 6.36 1.43
N ASN A 138 25.90 6.84 1.18
CA ASN A 138 25.39 8.09 1.76
C ASN A 138 25.29 8.02 3.29
N LYS A 139 24.86 6.87 3.84
CA LYS A 139 24.81 6.63 5.30
C LYS A 139 26.17 6.62 5.99
N ARG A 140 27.26 6.37 5.26
CA ARG A 140 28.63 6.41 5.83
C ARG A 140 29.21 7.82 5.86
N ARG A 141 28.60 8.75 5.11
CA ARG A 141 29.08 10.13 4.92
C ARG A 141 28.24 11.16 5.65
N GLN A 142 27.15 10.75 6.28
CA GLN A 142 26.22 11.56 7.08
C GLN A 142 26.19 11.03 8.50
#